data_AF-A0A7D4A538-F1
#
_entry.id   AF-A0A7D4A538-F1
#
_cell.length_a   1.000
_cell.length_b   1.000
_cell.length_c   1.000
_cell.angle_alpha   90.00
_cell.angle_beta   90.00
_cell.angle_gamma   90.00
#
_symmetry.space_group_name_H-M   'P 1'
#
loop_
_entity.id
_entity.type
_entity.pdbx_description
1 polymer ?
#
loop_
_entity_poly.entity_id
_entity_poly.type
_entity_poly.pdbx_seq_one_letter_code
_entity_poly.pdbx_strand_id
1 'polypeptide(L)'
;MRGRVRGPVTAAAVVLATMVLLLPAAAAAPVPRESIPTYDVVLTLGRDGIVRVRETITYDFDRGGEHGIVRRVPVRRANRLYDVRDVSAGSSTGAPARARTMRLLNDLQITVGDRHREVRGRQAYVIEYALAWAFTPYTDHDELVWDAIGTSWDVPIGDAVVRVESPVPLRHATCRAGAAGATTRCLGVRDGRYAVDFSQSALAPHEGMTVRVRLPKHAVAAVPPHYARPHWAGTWAGSAVLALALAAVVLAARGAAPHRRAGAALAAVGALLIVSDVADDVLDRGPWAFSLGDRTLAGLALVIAGAAAACSGTSGTARYAADAARWD
;
A
#
# COMPACT_ATOMS: atom_id res chain seq x y z
N MET A 1 -15.92 -22.00 -78.56
CA MET A 1 -14.95 -21.82 -77.46
C MET A 1 -15.29 -20.53 -76.71
N ARG A 2 -15.33 -20.58 -75.38
CA ARG A 2 -15.79 -19.48 -74.49
C ARG A 2 -14.69 -18.42 -74.31
N GLY A 3 -15.05 -17.14 -74.37
CA GLY A 3 -14.20 -16.03 -73.93
C GLY A 3 -15.00 -14.73 -73.88
N ARG A 4 -15.59 -14.39 -72.72
CA ARG A 4 -16.35 -13.14 -72.50
C ARG A 4 -15.75 -12.35 -71.35
N VAL A 5 -15.00 -11.31 -71.75
CA VAL A 5 -14.91 -9.94 -71.20
C VAL A 5 -15.27 -9.76 -69.72
N ARG A 6 -14.26 -9.47 -68.90
CA ARG A 6 -14.39 -8.72 -67.61
C ARG A 6 -13.41 -7.55 -67.67
N GLY A 7 -13.86 -6.42 -68.21
CA GLY A 7 -12.98 -5.31 -68.66
C GLY A 7 -12.97 -3.99 -67.87
N PRO A 8 -14.01 -3.56 -67.11
CA PRO A 8 -13.94 -2.23 -66.49
C PRO A 8 -13.97 -2.19 -64.95
N VAL A 9 -14.41 -3.26 -64.26
CA VAL A 9 -14.56 -3.25 -62.79
C VAL A 9 -13.21 -3.33 -62.06
N THR A 10 -12.20 -3.93 -62.69
CA THR A 10 -10.85 -4.07 -62.13
C THR A 10 -10.06 -2.76 -62.13
N ALA A 11 -10.29 -1.86 -63.09
CA ALA A 11 -9.54 -0.60 -63.20
C ALA A 11 -9.93 0.42 -62.12
N ALA A 12 -11.22 0.55 -61.81
CA ALA A 12 -11.71 1.48 -60.77
C ALA A 12 -11.29 1.04 -59.35
N ALA A 13 -11.26 -0.27 -59.09
CA ALA A 13 -10.80 -0.82 -57.82
C ALA A 13 -9.30 -0.59 -57.58
N VAL A 14 -8.48 -0.61 -58.63
CA VAL A 14 -7.04 -0.35 -58.54
C VAL A 14 -6.75 1.12 -58.28
N VAL A 15 -7.50 2.05 -58.88
CA VAL A 15 -7.32 3.50 -58.64
C VAL A 15 -7.76 3.91 -57.23
N LEU A 16 -8.85 3.33 -56.70
CA LEU A 16 -9.28 3.59 -55.32
C LEU A 16 -8.31 2.98 -54.30
N ALA A 17 -7.75 1.80 -54.60
CA ALA A 17 -6.73 1.16 -53.76
C ALA A 17 -5.40 1.93 -53.76
N THR A 18 -4.96 2.49 -54.90
CA THR A 18 -3.75 3.33 -54.94
C THR A 18 -3.94 4.69 -54.29
N MET A 19 -5.15 5.27 -54.33
CA MET A 19 -5.42 6.55 -53.65
C MET A 19 -5.45 6.41 -52.11
N VAL A 20 -5.82 5.25 -51.57
CA VAL A 20 -5.74 4.95 -50.12
C VAL A 20 -4.29 4.73 -49.66
N LEU A 21 -3.40 4.25 -50.54
CA LEU A 21 -1.97 4.06 -50.25
C LEU A 21 -1.12 5.35 -50.34
N LEU A 22 -1.70 6.45 -50.83
CA LEU A 22 -1.02 7.76 -50.93
C LEU A 22 -1.47 8.76 -49.86
N LEU A 23 -2.31 8.33 -48.90
CA LEU A 23 -2.58 9.12 -47.69
C LEU A 23 -1.26 9.26 -46.92
N PRO A 24 -0.68 10.47 -46.78
CA PRO A 24 0.48 10.65 -45.95
C PRO A 24 0.10 10.20 -44.55
N ALA A 25 0.80 9.18 -44.02
CA ALA A 25 0.71 8.84 -42.62
C ALA A 25 1.05 10.12 -41.86
N ALA A 26 0.04 10.74 -41.25
CA ALA A 26 0.27 11.85 -40.35
C ALA A 26 1.19 11.30 -39.27
N ALA A 27 2.48 11.62 -39.36
CA ALA A 27 3.43 11.32 -38.31
C ALA A 27 2.87 11.99 -37.06
N ALA A 28 2.31 11.18 -36.15
CA ALA A 28 1.87 11.67 -34.86
C ALA A 28 3.07 12.42 -34.27
N ALA A 29 2.91 13.73 -34.05
CA ALA A 29 3.96 14.50 -33.38
C ALA A 29 4.27 13.78 -32.05
N PRO A 30 5.55 13.56 -31.71
CA PRO A 30 5.89 12.91 -30.46
C PRO A 30 5.21 13.69 -29.32
N VAL A 31 4.31 13.01 -28.61
CA VAL A 31 3.65 13.56 -27.44
C VAL A 31 4.76 13.95 -26.46
N PRO A 32 4.82 15.20 -25.99
CA PRO A 32 5.77 15.60 -24.99
C PRO A 32 5.74 14.61 -23.83
N ARG A 33 6.89 14.02 -23.50
CA ARG A 33 6.95 12.94 -22.51
C ARG A 33 7.84 13.38 -21.37
N GLU A 34 7.18 13.91 -20.35
CA GLU A 34 7.83 14.19 -19.08
C GLU A 34 8.54 12.94 -18.56
N SER A 35 9.65 13.18 -17.86
CA SER A 35 10.47 12.11 -17.31
C SER A 35 11.26 12.60 -16.12
N ILE A 36 11.82 11.65 -15.38
CA ILE A 36 12.80 11.94 -14.34
C ILE A 36 14.15 11.39 -14.82
N PRO A 37 15.00 12.19 -15.50
CA PRO A 37 16.31 11.73 -15.93
C PRO A 37 17.15 11.12 -14.80
N THR A 38 17.20 11.78 -13.63
CA THR A 38 17.94 11.27 -12.47
C THR A 38 17.12 11.44 -11.19
N TYR A 39 17.22 10.43 -10.32
CA TYR A 39 16.60 10.46 -9.00
C TYR A 39 17.54 9.87 -7.95
N ASP A 40 18.12 10.76 -7.14
CA ASP A 40 19.06 10.40 -6.09
C ASP A 40 18.40 10.52 -4.71
N VAL A 41 18.41 9.44 -3.93
CA VAL A 41 17.88 9.40 -2.57
C VAL A 41 18.99 9.06 -1.60
N VAL A 42 19.17 9.89 -0.58
CA VAL A 42 20.06 9.61 0.55
C VAL A 42 19.22 9.31 1.79
N LEU A 43 19.41 8.11 2.34
CA LEU A 43 18.80 7.66 3.60
C LEU A 43 19.88 7.67 4.68
N THR A 44 19.88 8.70 5.53
CA THR A 44 20.78 8.77 6.68
C THR A 44 20.11 8.17 7.91
N LEU A 45 20.56 7.00 8.35
CA LEU A 45 20.01 6.31 9.51
C LEU A 45 20.58 6.93 10.80
N GLY A 46 19.73 7.58 11.60
CA GLY A 46 20.14 8.21 12.85
C GLY A 46 20.14 7.24 14.03
N ARG A 47 21.08 7.44 14.98
CA ARG A 47 21.10 6.72 16.27
C ARG A 47 19.84 6.94 17.09
N ASP A 48 19.14 8.05 16.85
CA ASP A 48 17.83 8.42 17.40
C ASP A 48 16.67 7.59 16.84
N GLY A 49 16.91 6.69 15.88
CA GLY A 49 15.87 5.90 15.21
C GLY A 49 15.12 6.69 14.13
N ILE A 50 15.55 7.91 13.83
CA ILE A 50 14.99 8.76 12.76
C ILE A 50 15.82 8.56 11.50
N VAL A 51 15.14 8.30 10.38
CA VAL A 51 15.77 8.31 9.05
C VAL A 51 15.63 9.70 8.47
N ARG A 52 16.75 10.38 8.22
CA ARG A 52 16.76 11.66 7.50
C ARG A 52 16.84 11.34 6.02
N VAL A 53 15.83 11.76 5.28
CA VAL A 53 15.69 11.47 3.85
C VAL A 53 15.95 12.76 3.08
N ARG A 54 16.80 12.65 2.07
CA ARG A 54 17.05 13.70 1.08
C ARG A 54 16.83 13.12 -0.31
N GLU A 55 15.83 13.62 -1.02
CA GLU A 55 15.47 13.24 -2.38
C GLU A 55 15.91 14.38 -3.32
N THR A 56 16.79 14.10 -4.28
CA THR A 56 17.17 15.01 -5.36
C THR A 56 16.59 14.47 -6.66
N ILE A 57 15.64 15.21 -7.22
CA ILE A 57 14.84 14.79 -8.37
C ILE A 57 15.14 15.75 -9.51
N THR A 58 15.83 15.27 -10.54
CA THR A 58 15.94 15.98 -11.82
C THR A 58 14.71 15.61 -12.65
N TYR A 59 13.78 16.54 -12.76
CA TYR A 59 12.55 16.37 -13.54
C TYR A 59 12.68 17.11 -14.87
N ASP A 60 12.31 16.46 -15.97
CA ASP A 60 12.23 17.08 -17.29
C ASP A 60 10.76 17.29 -17.65
N PHE A 61 10.30 18.54 -17.57
CA PHE A 61 8.95 18.94 -17.96
C PHE A 61 8.76 18.99 -19.49
N ASP A 62 9.80 18.62 -20.26
CA ASP A 62 9.84 18.74 -21.71
C ASP A 62 9.41 20.16 -22.14
N ARG A 63 8.30 20.29 -22.89
CA ARG A 63 7.71 21.58 -23.29
C ARG A 63 6.53 22.02 -22.42
N GLY A 64 6.07 21.17 -21.49
CA GLY A 64 4.89 21.38 -20.65
C GLY A 64 5.06 22.55 -19.68
N GLY A 65 3.99 23.32 -19.46
CA GLY A 65 3.95 24.48 -18.56
C GLY A 65 3.44 24.14 -17.17
N GLU A 66 4.02 23.11 -16.54
CA GLU A 66 3.59 22.65 -15.22
C GLU A 66 3.98 23.63 -14.10
N HIS A 67 3.35 23.49 -12.94
CA HIS A 67 3.57 24.39 -11.80
C HIS A 67 4.59 23.86 -10.77
N GLY A 68 5.23 22.73 -11.06
CA GLY A 68 6.17 22.04 -10.17
C GLY A 68 5.94 20.53 -10.13
N ILE A 69 6.37 19.86 -9.05
CA ILE A 69 6.25 18.41 -8.89
C ILE A 69 5.35 18.03 -7.70
N VAL A 70 4.82 16.81 -7.75
CA VAL A 70 4.05 16.20 -6.67
C VAL A 70 4.71 14.89 -6.25
N ARG A 71 5.14 14.83 -4.99
CA ARG A 71 5.74 13.63 -4.37
C ARG A 71 4.80 13.07 -3.32
N ARG A 72 4.44 11.78 -3.41
CA ARG A 72 3.62 11.08 -2.41
C ARG A 72 4.48 10.16 -1.54
N VAL A 73 4.65 10.50 -0.26
CA VAL A 73 5.43 9.71 0.70
C VAL A 73 4.46 8.91 1.58
N PRO A 74 4.61 7.58 1.72
CA PRO A 74 3.67 6.78 2.50
C PRO A 74 3.74 7.11 3.99
N VAL A 75 2.61 7.47 4.58
CA VAL A 75 2.42 7.61 6.04
C VAL A 75 1.68 6.43 6.65
N ARG A 76 1.12 5.55 5.81
CA ARG A 76 0.49 4.29 6.21
C ARG A 76 0.71 3.22 5.15
N ARG A 77 1.12 2.02 5.57
CA ARG A 77 1.08 0.80 4.73
C ARG A 77 0.36 -0.31 5.49
N ALA A 78 -0.75 -0.78 4.93
CA ALA A 78 -1.71 -1.63 5.65
C ALA A 78 -2.08 -1.00 7.00
N ASN A 79 -1.75 -1.65 8.11
CA ASN A 79 -2.00 -1.10 9.45
C ASN A 79 -0.82 -0.34 10.04
N ARG A 80 0.37 -0.41 9.43
CA ARG A 80 1.56 0.28 9.94
C ARG A 80 1.53 1.77 9.59
N LEU A 81 1.83 2.61 10.57
CA LEU A 81 1.95 4.06 10.43
C LEU A 81 3.43 4.48 10.40
N TYR A 82 3.69 5.54 9.67
CA TYR A 82 4.97 6.23 9.61
C TYR A 82 4.75 7.71 9.95
N ASP A 83 5.71 8.31 10.64
CA ASP A 83 5.69 9.73 10.94
C ASP A 83 6.64 10.44 9.98
N VAL A 84 6.08 11.23 9.05
CA VAL A 84 6.83 12.06 8.10
C VAL A 84 6.65 13.51 8.53
N ARG A 85 7.76 14.17 8.86
CA ARG A 85 7.77 15.55 9.37
C ARG A 85 8.96 16.34 8.88
N ASP A 86 9.01 17.61 9.27
CA ASP A 86 10.10 18.54 8.96
C ASP A 86 10.37 18.65 7.45
N VAL A 87 9.31 18.65 6.66
CA VAL A 87 9.40 18.70 5.19
C VAL A 87 9.89 20.07 4.74
N SER A 88 10.99 20.09 4.00
CA SER A 88 11.49 21.24 3.26
C SER A 88 11.70 20.88 1.80
N ALA A 89 11.69 21.91 0.95
CA ALA A 89 12.08 21.75 -0.45
C ALA A 89 12.89 22.95 -0.94
N GLY A 90 13.72 22.69 -1.95
CA GLY A 90 14.53 23.67 -2.65
C GLY A 90 14.73 23.29 -4.11
N SER A 91 15.37 24.17 -4.88
CA SER A 91 15.76 23.88 -6.25
C SER A 91 17.14 24.45 -6.54
N SER A 92 18.04 23.64 -7.09
CA SER A 92 19.38 24.08 -7.48
C SER A 92 19.39 24.81 -8.84
N THR A 93 18.33 24.68 -9.63
CA THR A 93 18.15 25.38 -10.92
C THR A 93 17.40 26.71 -10.77
N GLY A 94 16.93 27.04 -9.57
CA GLY A 94 16.13 28.26 -9.31
C GLY A 94 14.65 28.14 -9.69
N ALA A 95 14.15 26.92 -9.93
CA ALA A 95 12.72 26.67 -10.11
C ALA A 95 11.93 27.04 -8.83
N PRO A 96 10.65 27.44 -8.93
CA PRO A 96 9.82 27.64 -7.75
C PRO A 96 9.77 26.37 -6.91
N ALA A 97 10.19 26.44 -5.66
CA ALA A 97 10.37 25.25 -4.82
C ALA A 97 9.66 25.34 -3.47
N ARG A 98 8.59 26.13 -3.37
CA ARG A 98 7.82 26.22 -2.14
C ARG A 98 7.10 24.90 -1.88
N ALA A 99 7.41 24.26 -0.75
CA ALA A 99 6.74 23.05 -0.33
C ALA A 99 5.37 23.37 0.29
N ARG A 100 4.36 22.57 -0.08
CA ARG A 100 3.07 22.46 0.60
C ARG A 100 2.75 21.00 0.83
N THR A 101 2.29 20.66 2.03
CA THR A 101 1.96 19.28 2.40
C THR A 101 0.46 19.11 2.60
N MET A 102 -0.08 18.01 2.09
CA MET A 102 -1.47 17.59 2.34
C MET A 102 -1.46 16.14 2.79
N ARG A 103 -2.01 15.86 3.98
CA ARG A 103 -2.09 14.50 4.52
C ARG A 103 -3.33 13.81 3.95
N LEU A 104 -3.10 12.74 3.18
CA LEU A 104 -4.12 11.84 2.68
C LEU A 104 -4.25 10.64 3.61
N LEU A 105 -5.16 9.71 3.29
CA LEU A 105 -5.40 8.52 4.10
C LEU A 105 -4.13 7.66 4.27
N ASN A 106 -3.39 7.43 3.18
CA ASN A 106 -2.22 6.56 3.17
C ASN A 106 -0.89 7.29 2.95
N ASP A 107 -0.92 8.50 2.39
CA ASP A 107 0.26 9.22 1.94
C ASP A 107 0.27 10.67 2.45
N LEU A 108 1.46 11.22 2.63
CA LEU A 108 1.69 12.66 2.68
C LEU A 108 2.01 13.12 1.26
N GLN A 109 1.13 13.93 0.67
CA GLN A 109 1.37 14.58 -0.60
C GLN A 109 2.19 15.85 -0.37
N ILE A 110 3.38 15.91 -0.97
CA ILE A 110 4.28 17.05 -0.97
C ILE A 110 4.24 17.67 -2.35
N THR A 111 3.64 18.85 -2.46
CA THR A 111 3.63 19.65 -3.69
C THR A 111 4.74 20.69 -3.61
N VAL A 112 5.66 20.68 -4.57
CA VAL A 112 6.81 21.59 -4.64
C VAL A 112 6.66 22.43 -5.90
N GLY A 113 6.50 23.74 -5.77
CA GLY A 113 6.19 24.57 -6.93
C GLY A 113 5.56 25.91 -6.61
N ASP A 114 5.05 26.57 -7.64
CA ASP A 114 4.20 27.76 -7.53
C ASP A 114 3.05 27.66 -8.54
N ARG A 115 1.81 27.82 -8.04
CA ARG A 115 0.58 27.75 -8.84
C ARG A 115 0.47 28.86 -9.89
N HIS A 116 1.29 29.91 -9.77
CA HIS A 116 1.24 31.10 -10.63
C HIS A 116 2.43 31.20 -11.58
N ARG A 117 3.40 30.28 -11.47
CA ARG A 117 4.61 30.29 -12.31
C ARG A 117 4.78 28.93 -12.95
N GLU A 118 4.73 28.91 -14.27
CA GLU A 118 5.02 27.71 -15.05
C GLU A 118 6.52 27.41 -15.06
N VAL A 119 6.83 26.14 -15.21
CA VAL A 119 8.17 25.59 -15.23
C VAL A 119 8.27 24.66 -16.44
N ARG A 120 9.37 24.76 -17.18
CA ARG A 120 9.63 23.98 -18.41
C ARG A 120 11.03 23.37 -18.39
N GLY A 121 11.24 22.36 -19.23
CA GLY A 121 12.51 21.67 -19.40
C GLY A 121 13.03 21.04 -18.10
N ARG A 122 14.35 20.87 -18.01
CA ARG A 122 15.00 20.21 -16.87
C ARG A 122 15.12 21.13 -15.67
N GLN A 123 14.64 20.63 -14.53
CA GLN A 123 14.75 21.28 -13.24
C GLN A 123 15.15 20.28 -12.18
N ALA A 124 15.95 20.72 -11.23
CA ALA A 124 16.35 19.90 -10.09
C ALA A 124 15.66 20.40 -8.83
N TYR A 125 14.88 19.53 -8.21
CA TYR A 125 14.24 19.74 -6.92
C TYR A 125 14.92 18.91 -5.85
N VAL A 126 15.08 19.49 -4.66
CA VAL A 126 15.54 18.78 -3.48
C VAL A 126 14.41 18.78 -2.48
N ILE A 127 14.00 17.61 -1.99
CA ILE A 127 13.02 17.44 -0.91
C ILE A 127 13.73 16.78 0.27
N GLU A 128 13.61 17.36 1.45
CA GLU A 128 14.17 16.80 2.68
C GLU A 128 13.05 16.60 3.70
N TYR A 129 13.10 15.49 4.43
CA TYR A 129 12.15 15.18 5.50
C TYR A 129 12.72 14.19 6.49
N ALA A 130 12.16 14.20 7.70
CA ALA A 130 12.45 13.21 8.73
C ALA A 130 11.37 12.13 8.75
N LEU A 131 11.81 10.87 8.75
CA LEU A 131 10.97 9.68 8.83
C LEU A 131 11.19 8.98 10.17
N ALA A 132 10.19 9.03 11.05
CA ALA A 132 10.16 8.28 12.30
C ALA A 132 9.24 7.04 12.20
N TRP A 133 9.37 6.13 13.16
CA TRP A 133 8.66 4.84 13.21
C TRP A 133 8.98 3.89 12.03
N ALA A 134 10.12 4.13 11.38
CA ALA A 134 10.58 3.42 10.19
C ALA A 134 11.20 2.05 10.49
N PHE A 135 11.81 1.89 11.66
CA PHE A 135 12.42 0.63 12.08
C PHE A 135 11.40 -0.32 12.71
N THR A 136 11.57 -1.61 12.42
CA THR A 136 10.91 -2.72 13.11
C THR A 136 11.94 -3.35 14.05
N PRO A 137 11.73 -3.30 15.38
CA PRO A 137 12.62 -3.94 16.33
C PRO A 137 12.36 -5.45 16.38
N TYR A 138 13.44 -6.25 16.25
CA TYR A 138 13.47 -7.68 16.54
C TYR A 138 14.29 -7.97 17.80
N THR A 139 14.38 -9.23 18.20
CA THR A 139 15.12 -9.67 19.39
C THR A 139 16.64 -9.50 19.23
N ASP A 140 17.17 -9.73 18.04
CA ASP A 140 18.60 -9.73 17.72
C ASP A 140 19.04 -8.55 16.83
N HIS A 141 18.11 -7.89 16.15
CA HIS A 141 18.41 -6.79 15.24
C HIS A 141 17.26 -5.78 15.17
N ASP A 142 17.50 -4.65 14.50
CA ASP A 142 16.47 -3.71 14.08
C ASP A 142 16.46 -3.66 12.54
N GLU A 143 15.29 -3.74 11.92
CA GLU A 143 15.14 -3.80 10.46
C GLU A 143 14.44 -2.54 9.92
N LEU A 144 14.97 -1.96 8.84
CA LEU A 144 14.28 -0.97 8.02
C LEU A 144 13.92 -1.61 6.69
N VAL A 145 12.65 -1.50 6.30
CA VAL A 145 12.18 -1.79 4.94
C VAL A 145 11.50 -0.54 4.42
N TRP A 146 12.09 0.09 3.41
CA TRP A 146 11.61 1.38 2.91
C TRP A 146 11.64 1.44 1.39
N ASP A 147 10.53 1.89 0.81
CA ASP A 147 10.40 2.18 -0.61
C ASP A 147 10.90 3.62 -0.85
N ALA A 148 12.17 3.73 -1.20
CA ALA A 148 12.90 4.99 -1.24
C ALA A 148 12.48 5.87 -2.42
N ILE A 149 12.18 5.27 -3.57
CA ILE A 149 11.75 5.99 -4.79
C ILE A 149 10.22 6.14 -4.82
N GLY A 150 9.48 5.10 -4.38
CA GLY A 150 8.03 5.04 -4.45
C GLY A 150 7.50 4.62 -5.82
N THR A 151 6.33 3.98 -5.85
CA THR A 151 5.62 3.55 -7.08
C THR A 151 4.56 4.55 -7.52
N SER A 152 4.66 5.81 -7.08
CA SER A 152 3.62 6.81 -7.29
C SER A 152 3.84 7.71 -8.51
N TRP A 153 4.97 7.57 -9.19
CA TRP A 153 5.32 8.37 -10.36
C TRP A 153 4.65 7.82 -11.61
N ASP A 154 4.00 8.71 -12.36
CA ASP A 154 3.32 8.40 -13.62
C ASP A 154 4.26 8.52 -14.84
N VAL A 155 5.50 8.95 -14.60
CA VAL A 155 6.56 9.15 -15.61
C VAL A 155 7.71 8.16 -15.39
N PRO A 156 8.45 7.79 -16.45
CA PRO A 156 9.61 6.92 -16.30
C PRO A 156 10.76 7.64 -15.56
N ILE A 157 11.58 6.85 -14.86
CA ILE A 157 12.82 7.31 -14.22
C ILE A 157 14.01 6.69 -14.96
N GLY A 158 14.92 7.54 -15.42
CA GLY A 158 16.12 7.17 -16.17
C GLY A 158 17.10 6.42 -15.27
N ASP A 159 17.83 7.16 -14.43
CA ASP A 159 18.79 6.60 -13.48
C ASP A 159 18.36 6.91 -12.04
N ALA A 160 18.11 5.87 -11.25
CA ALA A 160 17.75 5.98 -9.84
C ALA A 160 18.87 5.45 -8.96
N VAL A 161 19.26 6.22 -7.95
CA VAL A 161 20.27 5.85 -6.96
C VAL A 161 19.71 6.02 -5.55
N VAL A 162 19.86 5.01 -4.71
CA VAL A 162 19.52 5.05 -3.29
C VAL A 162 20.78 4.76 -2.48
N ARG A 163 21.30 5.80 -1.84
CA ARG A 163 22.40 5.72 -0.88
C ARG A 163 21.85 5.49 0.52
N VAL A 164 22.36 4.48 1.20
CA VAL A 164 22.05 4.21 2.61
C VAL A 164 23.28 4.46 3.46
N GLU A 165 23.17 5.37 4.42
CA GLU A 165 24.23 5.70 5.37
C GLU A 165 23.86 5.26 6.78
N SER A 166 24.75 4.53 7.44
CA SER A 166 24.49 3.88 8.72
C SER A 166 25.39 4.42 9.84
N PRO A 167 24.90 4.53 11.09
CA PRO A 167 25.70 5.02 12.21
C PRO A 167 26.68 3.95 12.73
N VAL A 168 26.60 2.74 12.19
CA VAL A 168 27.43 1.56 12.50
C VAL A 168 27.82 0.86 11.20
N PRO A 169 28.81 -0.05 11.18
CA PRO A 169 29.20 -0.73 9.96
C PRO A 169 28.02 -1.48 9.31
N LEU A 170 27.67 -1.11 8.09
CA LEU A 170 26.49 -1.59 7.38
C LEU A 170 26.77 -2.96 6.75
N ARG A 171 26.46 -4.04 7.46
CA ARG A 171 26.73 -5.41 6.98
C ARG A 171 25.63 -5.95 6.08
N HIS A 172 24.38 -5.73 6.44
CA HIS A 172 23.22 -6.31 5.78
C HIS A 172 22.32 -5.23 5.20
N ALA A 173 22.47 -4.99 3.90
CA ALA A 173 21.61 -4.11 3.13
C ALA A 173 21.36 -4.75 1.77
N THR A 174 20.11 -4.71 1.31
CA THR A 174 19.70 -5.20 -0.01
C THR A 174 18.69 -4.25 -0.62
N CYS A 175 18.59 -4.24 -1.95
CA CYS A 175 17.62 -3.44 -2.68
C CYS A 175 16.88 -4.32 -3.69
N ARG A 176 15.58 -4.07 -3.85
CA ARG A 176 14.76 -4.61 -4.94
C ARG A 176 14.14 -3.48 -5.74
N ALA A 177 14.07 -3.65 -7.06
CA ALA A 177 13.49 -2.68 -7.97
C ALA A 177 12.33 -3.25 -8.79
N GLY A 178 11.44 -2.38 -9.25
CA GLY A 178 10.28 -2.71 -10.08
C GLY A 178 8.96 -2.33 -9.43
N ALA A 179 7.86 -2.86 -9.96
CA ALA A 179 6.51 -2.70 -9.38
C ALA A 179 6.40 -3.30 -7.97
N ALA A 180 5.30 -3.00 -7.26
CA ALA A 180 5.05 -3.56 -5.93
C ALA A 180 5.13 -5.11 -5.93
N GLY A 181 5.97 -5.68 -5.06
CA GLY A 181 6.21 -7.13 -4.98
C GLY A 181 7.30 -7.65 -5.92
N ALA A 182 7.96 -6.79 -6.70
CA ALA A 182 9.04 -7.19 -7.59
C ALA A 182 10.23 -7.82 -6.85
N THR A 183 10.92 -8.72 -7.54
CA THR A 183 12.08 -9.45 -7.02
C THR A 183 13.37 -9.11 -7.76
N THR A 184 13.39 -8.13 -8.65
CA THR A 184 14.62 -7.71 -9.34
C THR A 184 15.59 -7.12 -8.32
N ARG A 185 16.85 -7.58 -8.30
CA ARG A 185 17.87 -7.02 -7.40
C ARG A 185 18.50 -5.79 -8.03
N CYS A 186 18.62 -4.71 -7.26
CA CYS A 186 19.37 -3.52 -7.70
C CYS A 186 20.87 -3.83 -7.72
N LEU A 187 21.63 -3.11 -8.54
CA LEU A 187 23.09 -3.11 -8.45
C LEU A 187 23.50 -2.43 -7.14
N GLY A 188 24.43 -3.00 -6.38
CA GLY A 188 24.87 -2.46 -5.09
C GLY A 188 26.38 -2.30 -5.02
N VAL A 189 26.86 -1.10 -4.70
CA VAL A 189 28.28 -0.77 -4.54
C VAL A 189 28.50 -0.25 -3.13
N ARG A 190 29.42 -0.88 -2.38
CA ARG A 190 29.73 -0.43 -1.01
C ARG A 190 30.63 0.80 -1.07
N ASP A 191 30.30 1.81 -0.27
CA ASP A 191 31.14 2.97 -0.03
C ASP A 191 31.66 2.92 1.41
N GLY A 192 32.90 2.46 1.55
CA GLY A 192 33.52 2.24 2.85
C GLY A 192 32.77 1.21 3.71
N ARG A 193 32.76 1.44 5.03
CA ARG A 193 32.11 0.52 6.00
C ARG A 193 30.68 0.92 6.35
N TYR A 194 30.31 2.17 6.13
CA TYR A 194 29.12 2.80 6.70
C TYR A 194 28.07 3.13 5.65
N ALA A 195 28.40 3.02 4.36
CA ALA A 195 27.48 3.35 3.28
C ALA A 195 27.44 2.28 2.17
N VAL A 196 26.33 2.26 1.45
CA VAL A 196 26.13 1.48 0.23
C VAL A 196 25.24 2.27 -0.72
N ASP A 197 25.61 2.29 -1.99
CA ASP A 197 24.84 2.88 -3.06
C ASP A 197 24.14 1.75 -3.83
N PHE A 198 22.83 1.84 -3.97
CA PHE A 198 22.06 0.96 -4.84
C PHE A 198 21.63 1.74 -6.08
N SER A 199 21.82 1.17 -7.27
CA SER A 199 21.41 1.78 -8.52
C SER A 199 20.49 0.89 -9.35
N GLN A 200 19.58 1.54 -10.06
CA GLN A 200 18.70 0.92 -11.04
C GLN A 200 18.44 1.92 -12.17
N SER A 201 18.53 1.46 -13.42
CA SER A 201 18.17 2.24 -14.59
C SER A 201 16.84 1.79 -15.19
N ALA A 202 16.22 2.68 -15.96
CA ALA A 202 15.02 2.47 -16.76
C ALA A 202 13.83 1.93 -15.95
N LEU A 203 13.50 2.57 -14.83
CA LEU A 203 12.27 2.28 -14.10
C LEU A 203 11.08 2.80 -14.91
N ALA A 204 10.14 1.91 -15.22
CA ALA A 204 8.89 2.28 -15.87
C ALA A 204 8.00 3.11 -14.92
N PRO A 205 6.97 3.81 -15.43
CA PRO A 205 5.93 4.38 -14.58
C PRO A 205 5.41 3.36 -13.57
N HIS A 206 5.21 3.80 -12.33
CA HIS A 206 4.80 2.98 -11.18
C HIS A 206 5.81 1.92 -10.71
N GLU A 207 7.04 1.95 -11.18
CA GLU A 207 8.14 1.17 -10.58
C GLU A 207 8.94 2.01 -9.58
N GLY A 208 9.57 1.34 -8.61
CA GLY A 208 10.35 1.99 -7.56
C GLY A 208 11.53 1.14 -7.09
N MET A 209 12.15 1.56 -5.98
CA MET A 209 13.26 0.87 -5.33
C MET A 209 13.00 0.74 -3.84
N THR A 210 12.94 -0.49 -3.35
CA THR A 210 12.77 -0.82 -1.93
C THR A 210 14.09 -1.31 -1.36
N VAL A 211 14.59 -0.61 -0.35
CA VAL A 211 15.75 -1.05 0.45
C VAL A 211 15.29 -1.82 1.67
N ARG A 212 16.07 -2.84 2.04
CA ARG A 212 15.99 -3.54 3.31
C ARG A 212 17.34 -3.49 4.00
N VAL A 213 17.37 -3.01 5.23
CA VAL A 213 18.57 -2.84 6.03
C VAL A 213 18.37 -3.52 7.38
N ARG A 214 19.35 -4.29 7.83
CA ARG A 214 19.38 -4.83 9.20
C ARG A 214 20.57 -4.26 9.94
N LEU A 215 20.28 -3.66 11.09
CA LEU A 215 21.27 -3.13 12.00
C LEU A 215 21.34 -4.01 13.24
N PRO A 216 22.54 -4.21 13.84
CA PRO A 216 22.64 -4.90 15.11
C PRO A 216 21.81 -4.17 16.17
N LYS A 217 21.31 -4.91 17.15
CA LYS A 217 20.53 -4.32 18.23
C LYS A 217 21.29 -3.17 18.90
N HIS A 218 20.57 -2.13 19.30
CA HIS A 218 21.10 -0.91 19.94
C HIS A 218 21.96 -0.01 19.02
N ALA A 219 22.07 -0.32 17.72
CA ALA A 219 22.65 0.62 16.75
C ALA A 219 21.82 1.90 16.60
N VAL A 220 20.50 1.77 16.77
CA VAL A 220 19.52 2.85 16.72
C VAL A 220 18.52 2.70 17.87
N ALA A 221 17.95 3.81 18.32
CA ALA A 221 16.84 3.84 19.27
C ALA A 221 15.51 3.51 18.55
N ALA A 222 15.38 2.27 18.06
CA ALA A 222 14.16 1.82 17.41
C ALA A 222 13.01 1.75 18.43
N VAL A 223 11.98 2.57 18.20
CA VAL A 223 10.71 2.48 18.93
C VAL A 223 9.80 1.43 18.28
N PRO A 224 8.90 0.78 19.03
CA PRO A 224 7.90 -0.11 18.45
C PRO A 224 7.11 0.59 17.33
N PRO A 225 6.79 -0.09 16.22
CA PRO A 225 6.02 0.51 15.15
C PRO A 225 4.65 0.94 15.65
N HIS A 226 4.18 2.08 15.16
CA HIS A 226 2.83 2.54 15.42
C HIS A 226 1.88 1.89 14.41
N TYR A 227 0.73 1.44 14.90
CA TYR A 227 -0.31 0.86 14.06
C TYR A 227 -1.59 1.70 14.14
N ALA A 228 -2.30 1.80 13.01
CA ALA A 228 -3.63 2.35 12.99
C ALA A 228 -4.54 1.50 13.87
N ARG A 229 -5.52 2.14 14.52
CA ARG A 229 -6.53 1.41 15.29
C ARG A 229 -7.23 0.37 14.39
N PRO A 230 -7.66 -0.77 14.95
CA PRO A 230 -8.46 -1.74 14.21
C PRO A 230 -9.62 -1.03 13.51
N HIS A 231 -9.74 -1.28 12.22
CA HIS A 231 -10.82 -0.74 11.40
C HIS A 231 -11.66 -1.90 10.85
N TRP A 232 -12.92 -1.60 10.55
CA TRP A 232 -13.82 -2.57 9.94
C TRP A 232 -13.30 -2.94 8.55
N ALA A 233 -12.84 -4.18 8.39
CA ALA A 233 -12.35 -4.72 7.12
C ALA A 233 -13.35 -5.72 6.51
N GLY A 234 -14.48 -5.94 7.19
CA GLY A 234 -15.55 -6.81 6.71
C GLY A 234 -16.12 -6.35 5.39
N THR A 235 -16.26 -7.28 4.46
CA THR A 235 -17.00 -7.04 3.23
C THR A 235 -18.49 -6.90 3.53
N TRP A 236 -19.27 -6.44 2.54
CA TRP A 236 -20.72 -6.43 2.66
C TRP A 236 -21.28 -7.84 2.94
N ALA A 237 -20.64 -8.88 2.39
CA ALA A 237 -21.04 -10.26 2.59
C ALA A 237 -20.78 -10.71 4.04
N GLY A 238 -19.59 -10.44 4.59
CA GLY A 238 -19.28 -10.70 6.00
C GLY A 238 -20.21 -9.94 6.95
N SER A 239 -20.53 -8.69 6.62
CA SER A 239 -21.47 -7.85 7.37
C SER A 239 -22.90 -8.40 7.32
N ALA A 240 -23.35 -8.91 6.17
CA ALA A 240 -24.67 -9.51 6.00
C ALA A 240 -24.81 -10.83 6.79
N VAL A 241 -23.77 -11.66 6.81
CA VAL A 241 -23.75 -12.89 7.62
C VAL A 241 -23.87 -12.57 9.12
N LEU A 242 -23.13 -11.56 9.61
CA LEU A 242 -23.24 -11.12 10.99
C LEU A 242 -24.65 -10.59 11.32
N ALA A 243 -25.23 -9.77 10.43
CA ALA A 243 -26.57 -9.23 10.62
C ALA A 243 -27.65 -10.33 10.63
N LEU A 244 -27.56 -11.32 9.74
CA LEU A 244 -28.46 -12.47 9.71
C LEU A 244 -28.33 -13.32 10.98
N ALA A 245 -27.12 -13.51 11.50
CA ALA A 245 -26.92 -14.21 12.76
C ALA A 245 -27.54 -13.46 13.95
N LEU A 246 -27.39 -12.14 14.01
CA LEU A 246 -28.06 -11.30 15.01
C LEU A 246 -29.59 -11.35 14.89
N ALA A 247 -30.13 -11.31 13.67
CA ALA A 247 -31.57 -11.45 13.43
C ALA A 247 -32.09 -12.84 13.83
N ALA A 248 -31.32 -13.90 13.54
CA ALA A 248 -31.64 -15.26 13.94
C ALA A 248 -31.66 -15.41 15.48
N VAL A 249 -30.81 -14.69 16.23
CA VAL A 249 -30.87 -14.64 17.69
C VAL A 249 -32.18 -14.00 18.18
N VAL A 250 -32.63 -12.90 17.56
CA VAL A 250 -33.90 -12.26 17.92
C VAL A 250 -35.11 -13.16 17.62
N LEU A 251 -35.05 -13.92 16.52
CA LEU A 251 -36.09 -14.89 16.15
C LEU A 251 -36.07 -16.13 17.05
N ALA A 252 -34.89 -16.64 17.41
CA ALA A 252 -34.72 -17.76 18.33
C ALA A 252 -35.18 -17.41 19.76
N ALA A 253 -35.03 -16.16 20.20
CA ALA A 253 -35.58 -15.66 21.45
C ALA A 253 -37.12 -15.68 21.49
N ARG A 254 -37.79 -15.83 20.34
CA ARG A 254 -39.25 -15.88 20.20
C ARG A 254 -39.80 -17.29 19.91
N GLY A 255 -38.96 -18.33 19.83
CA GLY A 255 -39.34 -19.71 19.49
C GLY A 255 -38.69 -20.79 20.37
N ALA A 256 -39.00 -22.07 20.14
CA ALA A 256 -38.45 -23.20 20.90
C ALA A 256 -36.97 -23.46 20.52
N ALA A 257 -36.11 -23.55 21.53
CA ALA A 257 -34.66 -23.58 21.41
C ALA A 257 -34.10 -24.90 20.82
N PRO A 258 -33.04 -24.86 19.99
CA PRO A 258 -32.26 -26.05 19.64
C PRO A 258 -31.40 -26.55 20.82
N HIS A 259 -30.96 -27.81 20.74
CA HIS A 259 -30.24 -28.50 21.82
C HIS A 259 -28.98 -27.75 22.31
N ARG A 260 -28.88 -27.55 23.63
CA ARG A 260 -27.80 -26.86 24.34
C ARG A 260 -26.36 -27.22 23.91
N ARG A 261 -26.14 -28.50 23.55
CA ARG A 261 -24.84 -29.02 23.07
C ARG A 261 -24.46 -28.48 21.69
N ALA A 262 -25.43 -28.30 20.80
CA ALA A 262 -25.21 -27.71 19.48
C ALA A 262 -24.87 -26.21 19.59
N GLY A 263 -25.51 -25.49 20.51
CA GLY A 263 -25.16 -24.09 20.80
C GLY A 263 -23.74 -23.93 21.32
N ALA A 264 -23.33 -24.78 22.27
CA ALA A 264 -21.95 -24.79 22.78
C ALA A 264 -20.92 -25.12 21.68
N ALA A 265 -21.24 -26.07 20.79
CA ALA A 265 -20.37 -26.41 19.67
C ALA A 265 -20.21 -25.25 18.67
N LEU A 266 -21.29 -24.55 18.32
CA LEU A 266 -21.24 -23.37 17.45
C LEU A 266 -20.42 -22.24 18.07
N ALA A 267 -20.56 -22.00 19.38
CA ALA A 267 -19.77 -20.99 20.07
C ALA A 267 -18.28 -21.35 20.12
N ALA A 268 -17.93 -22.62 20.34
CA ALA A 268 -16.56 -23.08 20.31
C ALA A 268 -15.93 -22.95 18.91
N VAL A 269 -16.67 -23.31 17.85
CA VAL A 269 -16.22 -23.15 16.45
C VAL A 269 -16.04 -21.67 16.11
N GLY A 270 -16.98 -20.82 16.52
CA GLY A 270 -16.87 -19.37 16.31
C GLY A 270 -15.68 -18.74 17.02
N ALA A 271 -15.42 -19.14 18.27
CA ALA A 271 -14.24 -18.70 19.01
C ALA A 271 -12.94 -19.19 18.36
N LEU A 272 -12.92 -20.42 17.86
CA LEU A 272 -11.76 -20.98 17.14
C LEU A 272 -11.45 -20.18 15.87
N LEU A 273 -12.48 -19.78 15.11
CA LEU A 273 -12.34 -18.96 13.91
C LEU A 273 -11.81 -17.55 14.20
N ILE A 274 -12.26 -16.93 15.30
CA ILE A 274 -11.72 -15.65 15.76
C ILE A 274 -10.25 -15.83 16.15
N VAL A 275 -9.94 -16.86 16.94
CA VAL A 275 -8.56 -17.13 17.38
C VAL A 275 -7.65 -17.44 16.20
N SER A 276 -8.10 -18.17 15.16
CA SER A 276 -7.29 -18.43 13.98
C SER A 276 -7.02 -17.17 13.16
N ASP A 277 -8.02 -16.31 12.97
CA ASP A 277 -7.87 -15.07 12.20
C ASP A 277 -6.97 -14.07 12.94
N VAL A 278 -7.15 -13.98 14.28
CA VAL A 278 -6.27 -13.24 15.18
C VAL A 278 -4.85 -13.82 15.13
N ALA A 279 -4.68 -15.14 15.18
CA ALA A 279 -3.38 -15.78 15.17
C ALA A 279 -2.64 -15.55 13.85
N ASP A 280 -3.32 -15.65 12.70
CA ASP A 280 -2.72 -15.35 11.39
C ASP A 280 -2.23 -13.88 11.35
N ASP A 281 -3.07 -12.92 11.76
CA ASP A 281 -2.68 -11.50 11.81
C ASP A 281 -1.56 -11.24 12.84
N VAL A 282 -1.58 -11.90 13.99
CA VAL A 282 -0.58 -11.76 15.07
C VAL A 282 0.76 -12.38 14.68
N LEU A 283 0.76 -13.56 14.06
CA LEU A 283 1.97 -14.29 13.68
C LEU A 283 2.66 -13.63 12.49
N ASP A 284 1.90 -13.15 11.50
CA ASP A 284 2.48 -12.53 10.32
C ASP A 284 2.85 -11.06 10.55
N ARG A 285 2.12 -10.34 11.41
CA ARG A 285 2.20 -8.87 11.48
C ARG A 285 2.29 -8.31 12.91
N GLY A 286 2.35 -9.17 13.92
CA GLY A 286 2.44 -8.81 15.33
C GLY A 286 1.07 -8.61 16.00
N PRO A 287 0.99 -8.67 17.34
CA PRO A 287 -0.28 -8.65 18.08
C PRO A 287 -1.13 -7.38 17.93
N TRP A 288 -0.58 -6.38 17.26
CA TRP A 288 -1.16 -5.05 17.07
C TRP A 288 -1.78 -4.85 15.68
N ALA A 289 -1.75 -5.88 14.82
CA ALA A 289 -2.23 -5.82 13.45
C ALA A 289 -3.68 -6.30 13.26
N PHE A 290 -4.36 -6.70 14.33
CA PHE A 290 -5.70 -7.28 14.31
C PHE A 290 -6.72 -6.41 13.54
N SER A 291 -7.39 -7.03 12.57
CA SER A 291 -8.52 -6.45 11.84
C SER A 291 -9.78 -7.29 12.06
N LEU A 292 -10.96 -6.63 12.07
CA LEU A 292 -12.24 -7.35 12.03
C LEU A 292 -12.55 -7.76 10.58
N GLY A 293 -11.87 -8.82 10.11
CA GLY A 293 -12.07 -9.41 8.79
C GLY A 293 -13.26 -10.36 8.71
N ASP A 294 -13.59 -10.83 7.51
CA ASP A 294 -14.76 -11.69 7.25
C ASP A 294 -14.76 -12.99 8.09
N ARG A 295 -13.59 -13.56 8.40
CA ARG A 295 -13.45 -14.74 9.27
C ARG A 295 -13.74 -14.42 10.72
N THR A 296 -13.23 -13.28 11.22
CA THR A 296 -13.58 -12.78 12.55
C THR A 296 -15.08 -12.46 12.66
N LEU A 297 -15.70 -11.90 11.61
CA LEU A 297 -17.15 -11.63 11.59
C LEU A 297 -17.99 -12.92 11.57
N ALA A 298 -17.59 -13.91 10.78
CA ALA A 298 -18.23 -15.24 10.78
C ALA A 298 -18.06 -15.95 12.12
N GLY A 299 -16.88 -15.84 12.75
CA GLY A 299 -16.62 -16.35 14.08
C GLY A 299 -17.51 -15.70 15.14
N LEU A 300 -17.64 -14.37 15.13
CA LEU A 300 -18.53 -13.62 16.03
C LEU A 300 -20.00 -14.02 15.83
N ALA A 301 -20.45 -14.17 14.58
CA ALA A 301 -21.80 -14.63 14.26
C ALA A 301 -22.11 -15.99 14.90
N LEU A 302 -21.18 -16.94 14.83
CA LEU A 302 -21.31 -18.28 15.42
C LEU A 302 -21.26 -18.27 16.95
N VAL A 303 -20.39 -17.44 17.55
CA VAL A 303 -20.36 -17.23 19.02
C VAL A 303 -21.69 -16.71 19.53
N ILE A 304 -22.23 -15.67 18.88
CA ILE A 304 -23.48 -15.03 19.28
C ILE A 304 -24.67 -16.00 19.12
N ALA A 305 -24.78 -16.68 17.97
CA ALA A 305 -25.82 -17.66 17.72
C ALA A 305 -25.72 -18.87 18.68
N GLY A 306 -24.52 -19.37 18.92
CA GLY A 306 -24.26 -20.51 19.80
C GLY A 306 -24.59 -20.21 21.27
N ALA A 307 -24.20 -19.03 21.76
CA ALA A 307 -24.53 -18.57 23.11
C ALA A 307 -26.05 -18.41 23.31
N ALA A 308 -26.77 -17.84 22.34
CA ALA A 308 -28.22 -17.70 22.38
C ALA A 308 -28.94 -19.07 22.44
N ALA A 309 -28.46 -20.06 21.70
CA ALA A 309 -28.98 -21.43 21.73
C ALA A 309 -28.65 -22.17 23.05
N ALA A 310 -27.52 -21.87 23.70
CA ALA A 310 -27.14 -22.50 24.96
C ALA A 310 -27.91 -21.94 26.19
N CYS A 311 -28.30 -20.68 26.14
CA CYS A 311 -28.99 -19.97 27.24
C CYS A 311 -30.52 -20.13 27.23
N SER A 312 -31.12 -20.50 26.10
CA SER A 312 -32.57 -20.65 25.94
C SER A 312 -33.16 -21.94 26.55
N GLY A 313 -32.31 -22.84 27.07
CA GLY A 313 -32.73 -24.04 27.82
C GLY A 313 -32.98 -23.84 29.32
N THR A 314 -32.81 -22.63 29.85
CA THR A 314 -32.85 -22.36 31.31
C THR A 314 -34.15 -21.74 31.81
N SER A 315 -35.10 -21.42 30.94
CA SER A 315 -36.39 -20.79 31.29
C SER A 315 -37.56 -21.77 31.50
N GLY A 316 -37.34 -23.09 31.38
CA GLY A 316 -38.38 -24.12 31.46
C GLY A 316 -38.74 -24.63 32.86
N THR A 317 -37.92 -24.37 33.88
CA THR A 317 -38.14 -24.93 35.23
C THR A 317 -38.96 -24.05 36.17
N ALA A 318 -39.28 -22.80 35.78
CA ALA A 318 -40.08 -21.90 36.61
C ALA A 318 -41.61 -22.10 36.48
N ARG A 319 -42.10 -22.93 35.54
CA ARG A 319 -43.55 -23.18 35.36
C ARG A 319 -44.12 -24.36 36.14
N TYR A 320 -43.30 -25.23 36.72
CA TYR A 320 -43.80 -26.34 37.54
C TYR A 320 -44.05 -26.00 39.01
N ALA A 321 -43.65 -24.81 39.48
CA ALA A 321 -43.94 -24.36 40.84
C ALA A 321 -45.31 -23.67 40.98
N ALA A 322 -46.01 -23.37 39.88
CA ALA A 322 -47.30 -22.68 39.91
C ALA A 322 -48.52 -23.61 39.93
N ASP A 323 -48.38 -24.88 39.53
CA ASP A 323 -49.50 -25.84 39.51
C ASP A 323 -49.58 -26.73 40.78
N ALA A 324 -48.57 -26.68 41.66
CA ALA A 324 -48.60 -27.37 42.95
C ALA A 324 -49.40 -26.63 44.04
N ALA A 325 -49.87 -25.40 43.76
CA ALA A 325 -50.63 -24.57 44.71
C ALA A 325 -52.15 -24.55 44.43
N ARG A 326 -52.68 -25.55 43.71
CA ARG A 326 -54.11 -25.63 43.35
C ARG A 326 -54.85 -26.85 43.94
N TRP A 327 -54.24 -27.49 44.93
CA TRP A 327 -54.89 -28.49 45.79
C TRP A 327 -54.50 -28.23 47.24
N ASP A 328 -55.10 -27.19 47.83
CA ASP A 328 -55.38 -27.03 49.26
C ASP A 328 -56.60 -26.11 49.39
#